data_AF-A0A535DUB5-F1
#
_entry.id   AF-A0A535DUB5-F1
#
_cell.length_a   1.000
_cell.length_b   1.000
_cell.length_c   1.000
_cell.angle_alpha   90.00
_cell.angle_beta   90.00
_cell.angle_gamma   90.00
#
_symmetry.space_group_name_H-M   'P 1'
#
loop_
_entity.id
_entity.type
_entity.pdbx_description
1 polymer ?
#
loop_
_entity_poly.entity_id
_entity_poly.type
_entity_poly.pdbx_seq_one_letter_code
_entity_poly.pdbx_strand_id
1 'polypeptide(L)'
;MASIEVAIVVWDGVVDEADVAGGVEALQAQIDAHFADAWRVSAHLEAVSPIDSRRSAWGLIVGNRDALIERGYRDLTVGGLPLAIVEPVPGQDWTLPASRALLQLLANPYADLAVYDSAPPGTRELVPVQVCAPVSSDADVYPVRVDGSRDWLVANFVFPTWFQRGPQPAPFDHLDHTSGPLEIGEHGGRVVVLDVPTGRWRVRTRAAGQAEAAATPLQATGAFGLDAVRLVTTQEPDRVHLPP
;
A
#
# COMPACT_ATOMS: atom_id res chain seq x y z
N MET A 1 20.62 -0.59 -12.45
CA MET A 1 19.29 -1.19 -12.68
C MET A 1 18.47 -0.16 -13.43
N ALA A 2 17.56 -0.57 -14.33
CA ALA A 2 16.64 0.37 -14.96
C ALA A 2 15.69 0.93 -13.87
N SER A 3 15.45 2.24 -13.88
CA SER A 3 14.48 2.87 -12.98
C SER A 3 13.06 2.49 -13.42
N ILE A 4 12.15 2.32 -12.46
CA ILE A 4 10.72 2.12 -12.74
C ILE A 4 10.11 3.47 -13.13
N GLU A 5 9.36 3.53 -14.21
CA GLU A 5 8.58 4.72 -14.57
C GLU A 5 7.17 4.59 -14.00
N VAL A 6 6.69 5.59 -13.26
CA VAL A 6 5.33 5.63 -12.72
C VAL A 6 4.61 6.88 -13.23
N ALA A 7 3.55 6.66 -13.99
CA ALA A 7 2.63 7.69 -14.42
C ALA A 7 1.61 7.98 -13.31
N ILE A 8 1.55 9.24 -12.86
CA ILE A 8 0.59 9.71 -11.86
C ILE A 8 -0.51 10.48 -12.57
N VAL A 9 -1.75 10.05 -12.37
CA VAL A 9 -2.93 10.80 -12.81
C VAL A 9 -3.69 11.27 -11.60
N VAL A 10 -3.88 12.58 -11.51
CA VAL A 10 -4.80 13.17 -10.54
C VAL A 10 -6.07 13.52 -11.28
N TRP A 11 -7.17 12.85 -10.93
CA TRP A 11 -8.44 12.98 -11.62
C TRP A 11 -9.13 14.30 -11.25
N ASP A 12 -9.76 14.95 -12.22
CA ASP A 12 -10.27 16.32 -12.09
C ASP A 12 -11.11 16.55 -10.82
N GLY A 13 -10.80 17.65 -10.12
CA GLY A 13 -11.57 18.17 -9.00
C GLY A 13 -11.35 17.46 -7.66
N VAL A 14 -10.49 16.43 -7.60
CA VAL A 14 -10.19 15.74 -6.32
C VAL A 14 -9.01 16.34 -5.57
N VAL A 15 -8.17 17.11 -6.26
CA VAL A 15 -7.03 17.85 -5.74
C VAL A 15 -6.95 19.18 -6.49
N ASP A 16 -6.52 20.24 -5.82
CA ASP A 16 -6.24 21.52 -6.47
C ASP A 16 -5.11 21.38 -7.48
N GLU A 17 -5.31 21.87 -8.71
CA GLU A 17 -4.32 21.76 -9.79
C GLU A 17 -2.96 22.37 -9.41
N ALA A 18 -2.97 23.45 -8.62
CA ALA A 18 -1.78 24.11 -8.11
C ALA A 18 -0.94 23.23 -7.15
N ASP A 19 -1.56 22.23 -6.52
CA ASP A 19 -0.91 21.32 -5.58
C ASP A 19 -0.35 20.05 -6.25
N VAL A 20 -0.75 19.74 -7.49
CA VAL A 20 -0.37 18.49 -8.15
C VAL A 20 1.14 18.38 -8.34
N ALA A 21 1.78 19.43 -8.86
CA ALA A 21 3.22 19.41 -9.12
C ALA A 21 4.01 19.23 -7.82
N GLY A 22 3.74 20.05 -6.80
CA GLY A 22 4.45 19.97 -5.53
C GLY A 22 4.21 18.66 -4.78
N GLY A 23 3.01 18.09 -4.85
CA GLY A 23 2.72 16.79 -4.25
C GLY A 23 3.41 15.64 -4.98
N VAL A 24 3.50 15.66 -6.31
CA VAL A 24 4.28 14.66 -7.08
C VAL A 24 5.77 14.75 -6.76
N GLU A 25 6.32 15.96 -6.65
CA GLU A 25 7.70 16.14 -6.22
C GLU A 25 7.93 15.63 -4.79
N ALA A 26 6.98 15.82 -3.88
CA ALA A 26 7.08 15.32 -2.51
C ALA A 26 7.06 13.78 -2.46
N LEU A 27 6.23 13.13 -3.29
CA LEU A 27 6.22 11.68 -3.45
C LEU A 27 7.56 11.18 -4.03
N GLN A 28 8.12 11.87 -5.02
CA GLN A 28 9.43 11.54 -5.58
C GLN A 28 10.53 11.65 -4.53
N ALA A 29 10.54 12.75 -3.76
CA ALA A 29 11.50 12.96 -2.68
C ALA A 29 11.39 11.88 -1.60
N GLN A 30 10.19 11.43 -1.25
CA GLN A 30 10.00 10.32 -0.32
C GLN A 30 10.64 9.02 -0.84
N ILE A 31 10.42 8.70 -2.12
CA ILE A 31 11.02 7.50 -2.72
C ILE A 31 12.53 7.60 -2.68
N ASP A 32 13.09 8.68 -3.20
CA ASP A 32 14.54 8.83 -3.39
C ASP A 32 15.28 8.87 -2.05
N ALA A 33 14.76 9.60 -1.07
CA ALA A 33 15.46 9.82 0.19
C ALA A 33 15.21 8.73 1.23
N HIS A 34 14.02 8.11 1.25
CA HIS A 34 13.62 7.26 2.38
C HIS A 34 13.37 5.81 1.97
N PHE A 35 12.71 5.58 0.83
CA PHE A 35 12.26 4.25 0.46
C PHE A 35 13.28 3.46 -0.36
N ALA A 36 13.98 4.13 -1.28
CA ALA A 36 14.79 3.47 -2.30
C ALA A 36 15.93 2.64 -1.72
N ASP A 37 16.65 3.17 -0.74
CA ASP A 37 17.73 2.45 -0.08
C ASP A 37 17.22 1.28 0.77
N ALA A 38 16.09 1.49 1.45
CA ALA A 38 15.51 0.49 2.34
C ALA A 38 14.97 -0.74 1.58
N TRP A 39 14.28 -0.50 0.45
CA TRP A 39 13.64 -1.55 -0.35
C TRP A 39 14.42 -1.92 -1.61
N ARG A 40 15.51 -1.23 -1.91
CA ARG A 40 16.34 -1.39 -3.13
C ARG A 40 15.52 -1.27 -4.41
N VAL A 41 14.57 -0.34 -4.41
CA VAL A 41 13.66 -0.05 -5.52
C VAL A 41 13.65 1.46 -5.77
N SER A 42 13.98 1.87 -6.99
CA SER A 42 13.93 3.27 -7.41
C SER A 42 12.87 3.46 -8.48
N ALA A 43 12.23 4.63 -8.48
CA ALA A 43 11.23 5.00 -9.47
C ALA A 43 11.33 6.47 -9.86
N HIS A 44 10.92 6.79 -11.08
CA HIS A 44 10.70 8.15 -11.56
C HIS A 44 9.21 8.39 -11.70
N LEU A 45 8.73 9.49 -11.12
CA LEU A 45 7.33 9.88 -11.12
C LEU A 45 7.08 11.00 -12.13
N GLU A 46 6.03 10.86 -12.92
CA GLU A 46 5.60 11.89 -13.85
C GLU A 46 4.08 12.09 -13.76
N ALA A 47 3.65 13.32 -13.49
CA ALA A 47 2.25 13.70 -13.62
C ALA A 47 1.85 13.71 -15.10
N VAL A 48 0.83 12.93 -15.48
CA VAL A 48 0.32 12.86 -16.85
C VAL A 48 -1.21 12.96 -16.87
N SER A 49 -1.76 13.31 -18.02
CA SER A 49 -3.20 13.22 -18.28
C SER A 49 -3.44 12.97 -19.78
N PRO A 50 -4.05 11.83 -20.18
CA PRO A 50 -4.46 10.67 -19.39
C PRO A 50 -3.31 9.66 -19.14
N ILE A 51 -3.52 8.65 -18.28
CA ILE A 51 -2.52 7.62 -17.94
C ILE A 51 -2.04 6.81 -19.16
N ASP A 52 -2.94 6.60 -20.12
CA ASP A 52 -2.69 5.83 -21.34
C ASP A 52 -1.64 6.48 -22.27
N SER A 53 -1.27 7.73 -22.00
CA SER A 53 -0.12 8.39 -22.64
C SER A 53 1.21 7.69 -22.34
N ARG A 54 1.27 6.88 -21.27
CA ARG A 54 2.47 6.16 -20.80
C ARG A 54 2.22 4.65 -20.70
N ARG A 55 1.95 4.00 -21.84
CA ARG A 55 1.64 2.55 -21.90
C ARG A 55 2.70 1.62 -21.29
N SER A 56 3.95 2.07 -21.21
CA SER A 56 5.07 1.31 -20.65
C SER A 56 5.40 1.67 -19.20
N ALA A 57 4.61 2.55 -18.56
CA ALA A 57 4.79 2.94 -17.17
C ALA A 57 3.82 2.18 -16.26
N TRP A 58 4.21 2.04 -15.00
CA TRP A 58 3.28 1.69 -13.91
C TRP A 58 2.34 2.87 -13.66
N GLY A 59 1.25 2.63 -12.96
CA GLY A 59 0.21 3.63 -12.74
C GLY A 59 -0.09 3.91 -11.29
N LEU A 60 -0.30 5.19 -10.97
CA LEU A 60 -1.00 5.64 -9.78
C LEU A 60 -2.10 6.62 -10.19
N ILE A 61 -3.36 6.29 -9.90
CA ILE A 61 -4.50 7.17 -10.16
C ILE A 61 -5.08 7.64 -8.83
N VAL A 62 -5.11 8.95 -8.64
CA VAL A 62 -5.73 9.63 -7.51
C VAL A 62 -7.11 10.13 -7.95
N GLY A 63 -8.19 9.57 -7.39
CA GLY A 63 -9.55 9.97 -7.73
C GLY A 63 -10.63 9.07 -7.15
N ASN A 64 -11.90 9.38 -7.45
CA ASN A 64 -13.01 8.57 -6.97
C ASN A 64 -12.95 7.16 -7.56
N ARG A 65 -12.82 6.16 -6.68
CA ARG A 65 -12.54 4.78 -7.09
C ARG A 65 -13.66 4.18 -7.93
N ASP A 66 -14.91 4.38 -7.52
CA ASP A 66 -16.06 3.79 -8.20
C ASP A 66 -16.19 4.33 -9.63
N ALA A 67 -16.07 5.64 -9.81
CA ALA A 67 -16.08 6.28 -11.13
C ALA A 67 -14.91 5.80 -12.02
N LEU A 68 -13.73 5.54 -11.43
CA LEU A 68 -12.58 5.02 -12.17
C LEU A 68 -12.79 3.55 -12.59
N ILE A 69 -13.40 2.73 -11.74
CA ILE A 69 -13.76 1.34 -12.07
C ILE A 69 -14.80 1.29 -13.17
N GLU A 70 -15.82 2.17 -13.13
CA GLU A 70 -16.82 2.30 -14.19
C GLU A 70 -16.19 2.66 -15.54
N ARG A 71 -15.09 3.42 -15.51
CA ARG A 71 -14.28 3.77 -16.70
C ARG A 71 -13.32 2.68 -17.15
N GLY A 72 -13.25 1.56 -16.43
CA GLY A 72 -12.46 0.39 -16.79
C GLY A 72 -11.11 0.26 -16.09
N TYR A 73 -10.74 1.19 -15.20
CA TYR A 73 -9.51 1.06 -14.41
C TYR A 73 -9.72 0.03 -13.29
N ARG A 74 -8.85 -0.98 -13.23
CA ARG A 74 -8.89 -2.03 -12.19
C ARG A 74 -7.50 -2.26 -11.60
N ASP A 75 -6.87 -3.35 -12.00
CA ASP A 75 -5.67 -3.88 -11.33
C ASP A 75 -4.38 -3.63 -12.12
N LEU A 76 -4.49 -3.42 -13.44
CA LEU A 76 -3.35 -3.21 -14.33
C LEU A 76 -3.60 -2.03 -15.27
N THR A 77 -2.52 -1.41 -15.72
CA THR A 77 -2.57 -0.46 -16.84
C THR A 77 -2.96 -1.16 -18.13
N VAL A 78 -3.30 -0.40 -19.18
CA VAL A 78 -3.56 -0.96 -20.52
C VAL A 78 -2.38 -1.74 -21.10
N GLY A 79 -1.17 -1.52 -20.58
CA GLY A 79 0.04 -2.27 -20.92
C GLY A 79 0.24 -3.56 -20.11
N GLY A 80 -0.68 -3.89 -19.20
CA GLY A 80 -0.53 -5.02 -18.28
C GLY A 80 0.47 -4.77 -17.14
N LEU A 81 0.77 -3.50 -16.84
CA LEU A 81 1.71 -3.12 -15.78
C LEU A 81 0.97 -2.79 -14.47
N PRO A 82 1.66 -2.85 -13.32
CA PRO A 82 1.07 -2.54 -12.02
C PRO A 82 0.33 -1.19 -11.99
N LEU A 83 -0.86 -1.18 -11.39
CA LEU A 83 -1.70 0.00 -11.23
C LEU A 83 -2.24 0.08 -9.81
N ALA A 84 -2.09 1.26 -9.21
CA ALA A 84 -2.73 1.65 -7.96
C ALA A 84 -3.83 2.69 -8.22
N ILE A 85 -4.98 2.53 -7.58
CA ILE A 85 -6.06 3.53 -7.54
C ILE A 85 -6.30 3.91 -6.09
N VAL A 86 -6.28 5.21 -5.80
CA VAL A 86 -6.47 5.76 -4.47
C VAL A 86 -7.47 6.89 -4.48
N GLU A 87 -8.36 6.91 -3.49
CA GLU A 87 -9.32 7.99 -3.28
C GLU A 87 -8.82 8.92 -2.18
N PRO A 88 -8.71 10.24 -2.43
CA PRO A 88 -8.41 11.21 -1.38
C PRO A 88 -9.46 11.21 -0.29
N VAL A 89 -9.03 11.36 0.96
CA VAL A 89 -9.93 11.53 2.10
C VAL A 89 -10.16 13.04 2.31
N PRO A 90 -11.42 13.52 2.35
CA PRO A 90 -11.68 14.93 2.59
C PRO A 90 -11.02 15.44 3.88
N GLY A 91 -10.28 16.55 3.77
CA GLY A 91 -9.57 17.16 4.89
C GLY A 91 -8.21 16.53 5.23
N GLN A 92 -7.78 15.49 4.50
CA GLN A 92 -6.45 14.91 4.59
C GLN A 92 -5.59 15.37 3.40
N ASP A 93 -4.28 15.50 3.60
CA ASP A 93 -3.36 15.71 2.48
C ASP A 93 -3.43 14.51 1.52
N TRP A 94 -3.66 14.75 0.24
CA TRP A 94 -3.84 13.70 -0.76
C TRP A 94 -2.56 12.88 -0.98
N THR A 95 -1.38 13.46 -0.70
CA THR A 95 -0.09 12.76 -0.79
C THR A 95 0.02 11.63 0.22
N LEU A 96 -0.75 11.65 1.30
CA LEU A 96 -0.71 10.60 2.32
C LEU A 96 -1.29 9.27 1.82
N PRO A 97 -2.55 9.19 1.37
CA PRO A 97 -3.04 7.95 0.78
C PRO A 97 -2.32 7.62 -0.54
N ALA A 98 -1.87 8.62 -1.32
CA ALA A 98 -1.09 8.38 -2.54
C ALA A 98 0.28 7.73 -2.28
N SER A 99 1.04 8.22 -1.29
CA SER A 99 2.31 7.62 -0.87
C SER A 99 2.11 6.19 -0.39
N ARG A 100 1.08 5.94 0.45
CA ARG A 100 0.74 4.59 0.91
C ARG A 100 0.55 3.62 -0.26
N ALA A 101 -0.25 4.00 -1.24
CA ALA A 101 -0.53 3.20 -2.43
C ALA A 101 0.73 2.99 -3.29
N LEU A 102 1.54 4.05 -3.47
CA LEU A 102 2.75 4.04 -4.27
C LEU A 102 3.83 3.14 -3.66
N LEU A 103 4.12 3.27 -2.38
CA LEU A 103 5.13 2.45 -1.69
C LEU A 103 4.71 0.97 -1.69
N GLN A 104 3.41 0.70 -1.53
CA GLN A 104 2.86 -0.65 -1.64
C GLN A 104 3.05 -1.24 -3.04
N LEU A 105 2.79 -0.45 -4.09
CA LEU A 105 2.99 -0.83 -5.48
C LEU A 105 4.48 -1.13 -5.77
N LEU A 106 5.40 -0.32 -5.23
CA LEU A 106 6.84 -0.50 -5.40
C LEU A 106 7.38 -1.73 -4.68
N ALA A 107 6.87 -2.05 -3.49
CA ALA A 107 7.31 -3.21 -2.72
C ALA A 107 6.74 -4.55 -3.23
N ASN A 108 5.49 -4.54 -3.69
CA ASN A 108 4.75 -5.76 -4.04
C ASN A 108 3.79 -5.50 -5.21
N PRO A 109 4.33 -5.26 -6.43
CA PRO A 109 3.58 -4.73 -7.57
C PRO A 109 2.40 -5.59 -8.03
N TYR A 110 2.51 -6.91 -7.86
CA TYR A 110 1.48 -7.87 -8.28
C TYR A 110 0.74 -8.49 -7.10
N ALA A 111 0.98 -7.98 -5.88
CA ALA A 111 0.36 -8.49 -4.67
C ALA A 111 0.56 -10.01 -4.44
N ASP A 112 1.67 -10.55 -4.93
CA ASP A 112 2.01 -11.98 -4.93
C ASP A 112 3.09 -12.34 -3.90
N LEU A 113 3.67 -11.34 -3.22
CA LEU A 113 4.62 -11.56 -2.12
C LEU A 113 3.94 -11.66 -0.75
N ALA A 114 4.30 -12.70 -0.02
CA ALA A 114 3.94 -12.91 1.39
C ALA A 114 5.08 -13.60 2.14
N VAL A 115 5.16 -13.38 3.45
CA VAL A 115 6.06 -14.12 4.35
C VAL A 115 5.27 -15.14 5.16
N TYR A 116 5.84 -16.33 5.33
CA TYR A 116 5.28 -17.35 6.20
C TYR A 116 5.80 -17.16 7.62
N ASP A 117 4.90 -16.90 8.54
CA ASP A 117 5.19 -16.82 9.97
C ASP A 117 4.76 -18.09 10.68
N SER A 118 5.71 -18.69 11.39
CA SER A 118 5.48 -19.87 12.21
C SER A 118 5.87 -19.69 13.67
N ALA A 119 6.04 -18.43 14.11
CA ALA A 119 6.38 -18.07 15.48
C ALA A 119 5.23 -17.29 16.13
N PRO A 120 4.89 -17.56 17.41
CA PRO A 120 5.37 -18.67 18.24
C PRO A 120 4.93 -20.06 17.74
N PRO A 121 5.40 -21.17 18.34
CA PRO A 121 4.97 -22.52 17.99
C PRO A 121 3.44 -22.63 17.98
N GLY A 122 2.88 -23.08 16.85
CA GLY A 122 1.43 -23.15 16.63
C GLY A 122 0.90 -22.08 15.67
N THR A 123 1.61 -20.97 15.50
CA THR A 123 1.34 -20.01 14.42
C THR A 123 1.68 -20.64 13.08
N ARG A 124 0.81 -20.43 12.09
CA ARG A 124 1.00 -20.82 10.68
C ARG A 124 0.24 -19.82 9.82
N GLU A 125 0.84 -18.65 9.65
CA GLU A 125 0.21 -17.52 8.98
C GLU A 125 1.01 -17.13 7.73
N LEU A 126 0.32 -16.76 6.65
CA LEU A 126 0.91 -16.01 5.54
C LEU A 126 0.57 -14.54 5.74
N VAL A 127 1.60 -13.70 5.84
CA VAL A 127 1.49 -12.25 5.97
C VAL A 127 1.83 -11.62 4.62
N PRO A 128 0.88 -11.05 3.88
CA PRO A 128 1.16 -10.34 2.65
C PRO A 128 2.15 -9.20 2.90
N VAL A 129 3.05 -8.95 1.95
CA VAL A 129 3.95 -7.81 2.03
C VAL A 129 3.14 -6.54 1.84
N GLN A 130 2.72 -5.94 2.95
CA GLN A 130 2.03 -4.65 2.99
C GLN A 130 2.84 -3.64 3.78
N VAL A 131 3.53 -2.72 3.12
CA VAL A 131 4.64 -1.98 3.74
C VAL A 131 4.18 -0.84 4.64
N CYS A 132 2.99 -0.28 4.42
CA CYS A 132 2.47 0.81 5.24
C CYS A 132 1.43 0.34 6.26
N ALA A 133 0.81 -0.82 6.07
CA ALA A 133 -0.31 -1.28 6.90
C ALA A 133 0.04 -1.46 8.38
N PRO A 134 1.21 -2.01 8.76
CA PRO A 134 1.57 -2.18 10.17
C PRO A 134 1.73 -0.87 10.95
N VAL A 135 2.01 0.23 10.24
CA VAL A 135 2.28 1.58 10.79
C VAL A 135 1.37 2.61 10.13
N SER A 136 0.09 2.26 9.98
CA SER A 136 -0.88 3.04 9.20
C SER A 136 -1.67 4.04 10.04
N SER A 137 -1.27 4.32 11.28
CA SER A 137 -1.97 5.29 12.14
C SER A 137 -1.87 6.70 11.56
N ASP A 138 -2.86 7.55 11.80
CA ASP A 138 -2.77 8.98 11.44
C ASP A 138 -1.67 9.71 12.25
N ALA A 139 -1.21 9.11 13.35
CA ALA A 139 -0.04 9.58 14.10
C ALA A 139 1.30 9.11 13.49
N ASP A 140 1.29 8.19 12.53
CA ASP A 140 2.47 7.63 11.84
C ASP A 140 2.64 8.26 10.45
N VAL A 141 2.45 9.57 10.38
CA VAL A 141 2.62 10.38 9.17
C VAL A 141 3.76 11.35 9.39
N TYR A 142 4.50 11.69 8.33
CA TYR A 142 5.60 12.64 8.45
C TYR A 142 5.63 13.63 7.29
N PRO A 143 6.16 14.84 7.52
CA PRO A 143 6.24 15.86 6.50
C PRO A 143 7.44 15.62 5.58
N VAL A 144 7.22 15.80 4.28
CA VAL A 144 8.27 15.99 3.26
C VAL A 144 8.16 17.42 2.77
N ARG A 145 9.29 18.13 2.73
CA ARG A 145 9.36 19.50 2.20
C ARG A 145 10.00 19.49 0.84
N VAL A 146 9.31 20.08 -0.12
CA VAL A 146 9.85 20.41 -1.43
C VAL A 146 9.79 21.93 -1.60
N ASP A 147 10.93 22.51 -1.95
CA ASP A 147 11.11 23.94 -2.24
C ASP A 147 10.64 24.92 -1.15
N GLY A 148 10.46 24.45 0.09
CA GLY A 148 10.09 25.26 1.25
C GLY A 148 8.66 25.83 1.21
N SER A 149 7.81 25.36 0.30
CA SER A 149 6.45 25.89 0.07
C SER A 149 5.46 25.51 1.17
N ARG A 150 5.37 24.22 1.50
CA ARG A 150 4.55 23.64 2.57
C ARG A 150 5.10 22.28 3.00
N ASP A 151 4.55 21.76 4.09
CA ASP A 151 4.72 20.35 4.49
C ASP A 151 3.72 19.50 3.70
N TRP A 152 4.22 18.49 2.97
CA TRP A 152 3.42 17.45 2.33
C TRP A 152 3.42 16.23 3.23
N LEU A 153 2.24 15.71 3.58
CA LEU A 153 2.18 14.55 4.48
C LEU A 153 2.29 13.25 3.69
N VAL A 154 3.17 12.35 4.13
CA VAL A 154 3.36 11.03 3.53
C VAL A 154 3.31 9.93 4.59
N ALA A 155 3.03 8.71 4.16
CA ALA A 155 2.87 7.55 5.05
C ALA A 155 4.23 7.04 5.58
N ASN A 156 4.25 6.60 6.85
CA ASN A 156 5.29 5.70 7.34
C ASN A 156 5.23 4.34 6.62
N PHE A 157 6.33 3.60 6.66
CA PHE A 157 6.45 2.27 6.09
C PHE A 157 7.46 1.42 6.87
N VAL A 158 7.25 0.11 6.86
CA VAL A 158 8.15 -0.87 7.44
C VAL A 158 9.28 -1.23 6.48
N PHE A 159 10.45 -1.56 7.03
CA PHE A 159 11.60 -2.04 6.29
C PHE A 159 11.52 -3.57 6.06
N PRO A 160 12.33 -4.13 5.13
CA PRO A 160 12.39 -5.57 4.93
C PRO A 160 12.71 -6.36 6.21
N THR A 161 13.44 -5.77 7.17
CA THR A 161 13.74 -6.33 8.49
C THR A 161 12.48 -6.63 9.31
N TRP A 162 11.40 -5.88 9.14
CA TRP A 162 10.11 -6.13 9.81
C TRP A 162 9.48 -7.46 9.41
N PHE A 163 9.74 -7.92 8.17
CA PHE A 163 9.23 -9.20 7.66
C PHE A 163 10.11 -10.41 8.03
N GLN A 164 11.22 -10.21 8.73
CA GLN A 164 12.23 -11.24 9.00
C GLN A 164 12.31 -11.56 10.50
N ARG A 165 11.97 -12.80 10.89
CA ARG A 165 12.21 -13.30 12.25
C ARG A 165 13.71 -13.52 12.49
N GLY A 166 14.15 -13.33 13.73
CA GLY A 166 15.53 -13.53 14.17
C GLY A 166 16.17 -12.27 14.75
N PRO A 167 17.45 -12.34 15.17
CA PRO A 167 18.19 -11.16 15.63
C PRO A 167 18.47 -10.24 14.42
N GLN A 168 17.56 -9.30 14.19
CA GLN A 168 17.73 -8.23 13.22
C GLN A 168 18.11 -6.95 13.96
N PRO A 169 19.14 -6.21 13.51
CA PRO A 169 19.35 -4.87 14.02
C PRO A 169 18.19 -3.97 13.56
N ALA A 170 17.69 -3.15 14.49
CA ALA A 170 16.83 -2.02 14.17
C ALA A 170 17.50 -1.10 13.12
N PRO A 171 16.73 -0.31 12.36
CA PRO A 171 15.27 -0.08 12.51
C PRO A 171 14.37 -1.11 11.80
N PHE A 172 13.10 -1.15 12.21
CA PHE A 172 12.04 -1.98 11.60
C PHE A 172 11.05 -1.18 10.75
N ASP A 173 10.91 0.12 11.00
CA ASP A 173 10.14 1.07 10.19
C ASP A 173 10.83 2.43 10.16
N HIS A 174 10.39 3.30 9.24
CA HIS A 174 11.06 4.56 8.98
C HIS A 174 11.00 5.55 10.16
N LEU A 175 9.93 5.52 10.95
CA LEU A 175 9.76 6.39 12.12
C LEU A 175 10.10 5.72 13.46
N ASP A 176 10.62 4.48 13.44
CA ASP A 176 10.99 3.72 14.64
C ASP A 176 9.82 3.47 15.62
N HIS A 177 8.61 3.26 15.09
CA HIS A 177 7.38 3.00 15.86
C HIS A 177 7.10 1.51 16.07
N THR A 178 7.93 0.63 15.50
CA THR A 178 7.89 -0.82 15.69
C THR A 178 9.19 -1.32 16.30
N SER A 179 9.10 -2.20 17.30
CA SER A 179 10.24 -2.69 18.06
C SER A 179 10.70 -4.09 17.67
N GLY A 180 9.96 -4.74 16.78
CA GLY A 180 10.23 -6.10 16.38
C GLY A 180 9.52 -6.52 15.09
N PRO A 181 9.90 -7.68 14.55
CA PRO A 181 9.33 -8.19 13.32
C PRO A 181 7.87 -8.60 13.50
N LEU A 182 7.06 -8.31 12.48
CA LEU A 182 5.63 -8.63 12.40
C LEU A 182 4.76 -8.00 13.51
N GLU A 183 5.28 -6.96 14.19
CA GLU A 183 4.58 -6.17 15.20
C GLU A 183 3.82 -5.00 14.59
N ILE A 184 2.65 -4.69 15.13
CA ILE A 184 1.89 -3.48 14.75
C ILE A 184 2.46 -2.27 15.53
N GLY A 185 2.62 -1.13 14.84
CA GLY A 185 3.14 0.11 15.40
C GLY A 185 2.43 0.55 16.66
N GLU A 186 3.15 1.21 17.58
CA GLU A 186 2.64 1.59 18.90
C GLU A 186 1.45 2.58 18.85
N HIS A 187 1.39 3.41 17.81
CA HIS A 187 0.27 4.33 17.57
C HIS A 187 -0.89 3.69 16.81
N GLY A 188 -0.73 2.44 16.39
CA GLY A 188 -1.74 1.64 15.73
C GLY A 188 -1.38 1.22 14.31
N GLY A 189 -2.32 0.51 13.70
CA GLY A 189 -2.13 -0.08 12.38
C GLY A 189 -2.86 -1.41 12.27
N ARG A 190 -2.60 -2.12 11.17
CA ARG A 190 -3.19 -3.43 10.94
C ARG A 190 -2.28 -4.34 10.14
N VAL A 191 -2.45 -5.63 10.34
CA VAL A 191 -1.81 -6.68 9.54
C VAL A 191 -2.86 -7.68 9.11
N VAL A 192 -3.02 -7.85 7.81
CA VAL A 192 -3.84 -8.91 7.23
C VAL A 192 -3.03 -10.20 7.25
N VAL A 193 -3.65 -11.30 7.64
CA VAL A 193 -2.99 -12.62 7.69
C VAL A 193 -3.91 -13.69 7.14
N LEU A 194 -3.36 -14.65 6.39
CA LEU A 194 -4.03 -15.88 6.02
C LEU A 194 -3.61 -16.96 7.01
N ASP A 195 -4.58 -17.45 7.78
CA ASP A 195 -4.43 -18.63 8.61
C ASP A 195 -4.32 -19.87 7.72
N VAL A 196 -3.11 -20.43 7.60
CA VAL A 196 -2.84 -21.53 6.66
C VAL A 196 -3.64 -22.79 7.00
N PRO A 197 -3.78 -23.23 8.28
CA PRO A 197 -4.57 -24.39 8.62
C PRO A 197 -6.05 -24.30 8.23
N THR A 198 -6.66 -23.12 8.41
CA THR A 198 -8.09 -22.93 8.16
C THR A 198 -8.42 -22.34 6.79
N GLY A 199 -7.42 -21.81 6.09
CA GLY A 199 -7.59 -21.08 4.82
C GLY A 199 -8.34 -19.76 4.98
N ARG A 200 -8.41 -19.19 6.19
CA ARG A 200 -9.20 -17.99 6.49
C ARG A 200 -8.35 -16.76 6.64
N TRP A 201 -8.79 -15.67 6.02
CA TRP A 201 -8.22 -14.34 6.21
C TRP A 201 -8.68 -13.74 7.55
N ARG A 202 -7.72 -13.17 8.28
CA ARG A 202 -7.93 -12.46 9.53
C ARG A 202 -7.21 -11.11 9.49
N VAL A 203 -7.61 -10.19 10.36
CA VAL A 203 -6.93 -8.90 10.56
C VAL A 203 -6.53 -8.79 12.02
N ARG A 204 -5.24 -8.54 12.25
CA ARG A 204 -4.69 -8.10 13.54
C ARG A 204 -4.68 -6.58 13.53
N THR A 205 -5.10 -5.95 14.63
CA THR A 205 -5.14 -4.49 14.75
C THR A 205 -4.55 -4.06 16.08
N ARG A 206 -4.01 -2.85 16.11
CA ARG A 206 -3.66 -2.15 17.35
C ARG A 206 -4.29 -0.76 17.28
N ALA A 207 -4.98 -0.36 18.34
CA ALA A 207 -5.36 1.03 18.54
C ALA A 207 -4.28 1.75 19.35
N ALA A 208 -4.16 3.07 19.17
CA ALA A 208 -3.17 3.88 19.88
C ALA A 208 -3.22 3.64 21.40
N GLY A 209 -2.06 3.36 22.00
CA GLY A 209 -1.93 3.12 23.44
C GLY A 209 -2.54 1.80 23.94
N GLN A 210 -2.91 0.89 23.04
CA GLN A 210 -3.46 -0.42 23.37
C GLN A 210 -2.50 -1.56 22.98
N ALA A 211 -2.69 -2.72 23.60
CA ALA A 211 -2.06 -3.95 23.12
C ALA A 211 -2.65 -4.35 21.76
N GLU A 212 -1.89 -5.12 20.98
CA GLU A 212 -2.41 -5.74 19.76
C GLU A 212 -3.64 -6.60 20.09
N ALA A 213 -4.73 -6.36 19.37
CA ALA A 213 -5.96 -7.10 19.52
C ALA A 213 -5.84 -8.48 18.86
N ALA A 214 -6.56 -9.46 19.40
CA ALA A 214 -6.67 -10.77 18.78
C ALA A 214 -7.20 -10.64 17.35
N ALA A 215 -6.66 -11.43 16.42
CA ALA A 215 -7.06 -11.32 15.03
C ALA A 215 -8.54 -11.69 14.85
N THR A 216 -9.26 -10.86 14.10
CA THR A 216 -10.69 -11.06 13.80
C THR A 216 -10.88 -11.49 12.36
N PRO A 217 -11.95 -12.22 12.01
CA PRO A 217 -12.24 -12.57 10.62
C PRO A 217 -12.29 -11.32 9.74
N LEU A 218 -11.66 -11.37 8.57
CA LEU A 218 -11.79 -10.30 7.59
C LEU A 218 -13.24 -10.23 7.11
N GLN A 219 -13.95 -9.14 7.40
CA GLN A 219 -15.31 -8.93 6.93
C GLN A 219 -15.31 -8.62 5.42
N ALA A 220 -16.25 -9.20 4.68
CA ALA A 220 -16.40 -9.01 3.23
C ALA A 220 -17.03 -7.66 2.86
N THR A 221 -16.62 -6.56 3.49
CA THR A 221 -17.12 -5.22 3.19
C THR A 221 -16.20 -4.54 2.18
N GLY A 222 -16.77 -4.14 1.04
CA GLY A 222 -16.09 -3.64 -0.16
C GLY A 222 -15.43 -2.26 -0.06
N ALA A 223 -14.95 -1.87 1.13
CA ALA A 223 -14.33 -0.57 1.38
C ALA A 223 -12.88 -0.74 1.85
N PHE A 224 -12.02 -1.29 0.99
CA PHE A 224 -10.58 -1.30 1.22
C PHE A 224 -9.86 -0.90 -0.07
N GLY A 225 -9.51 0.39 -0.16
CA GLY A 225 -8.66 0.98 -1.20
C GLY A 225 -7.29 0.33 -1.19
N LEU A 226 -6.96 -0.54 -2.15
CA LEU A 226 -5.70 -1.30 -2.28
C LEU A 226 -5.22 -2.14 -1.07
N ASP A 227 -5.77 -1.91 0.13
CA ASP A 227 -5.42 -2.53 1.40
C ASP A 227 -5.95 -3.96 1.54
N ALA A 228 -6.95 -4.28 0.73
CA ALA A 228 -7.20 -5.62 0.29
C ALA A 228 -6.84 -5.62 -1.19
N VAL A 229 -5.67 -6.19 -1.52
CA VAL A 229 -5.59 -7.10 -2.67
C VAL A 229 -6.94 -7.77 -2.74
N ARG A 230 -7.65 -7.67 -3.86
CA ARG A 230 -8.87 -8.44 -4.09
C ARG A 230 -8.47 -9.92 -4.03
N LEU A 231 -8.35 -10.45 -2.82
CA LEU A 231 -8.41 -11.84 -2.46
C LEU A 231 -9.91 -12.19 -2.41
N VAL A 232 -10.61 -11.79 -3.48
CA VAL A 232 -11.82 -12.48 -3.88
C VAL A 232 -11.28 -13.80 -4.39
N THR A 233 -11.24 -14.78 -3.50
CA THR A 233 -11.31 -16.18 -3.87
C THR A 233 -12.26 -16.26 -5.05
N THR A 234 -11.79 -16.85 -6.16
CA THR A 234 -12.65 -17.29 -7.26
C THR A 234 -14.06 -17.56 -6.73
N GLN A 235 -15.06 -16.87 -7.27
CA GLN A 235 -16.43 -17.37 -7.17
C GLN A 235 -16.37 -18.88 -7.40
N GLU A 236 -17.14 -19.62 -6.60
CA GLU A 236 -17.38 -21.04 -6.84
C GLU A 236 -17.43 -21.30 -8.35
N PRO A 237 -16.75 -22.33 -8.87
CA PRO A 237 -16.90 -22.66 -10.27
C PRO A 237 -18.39 -22.89 -10.50
N ASP A 238 -19.03 -21.95 -11.17
CA ASP A 238 -20.34 -22.17 -11.77
C ASP A 238 -20.20 -23.50 -12.49
N ARG A 239 -20.98 -24.47 -12.04
CA ARG A 239 -21.05 -25.78 -12.66
C ARG A 239 -21.35 -25.53 -14.13
N VAL A 240 -20.32 -25.66 -14.96
CA VAL A 240 -20.49 -25.78 -16.40
C VAL A 240 -21.24 -27.09 -16.59
N HIS A 241 -22.56 -26.99 -16.68
CA HIS A 241 -23.39 -28.03 -17.26
C HIS A 241 -22.95 -28.17 -18.71
N LEU A 242 -22.06 -29.13 -18.97
CA LEU A 242 -21.88 -29.65 -20.31
C LEU A 242 -23.21 -30.31 -20.71
N PRO A 243 -23.81 -29.92 -21.86
CA PRO A 243 -24.97 -30.63 -22.38
C PRO A 243 -24.57 -32.08 -22.76
N PRO A 244 -25.55 -33.01 -22.75
CA PRO A 244 -25.32 -34.44 -22.92
C PRO A 244 -24.67 -34.82 -24.26
#